data_AF-A0A7S3CM67-F1
#
_entry.id   AF-A0A7S3CM67-F1
#
_cell.length_a   1.000
_cell.length_b   1.000
_cell.length_c   1.000
_cell.angle_alpha   90.00
_cell.angle_beta   90.00
_cell.angle_gamma   90.00
#
_symmetry.space_group_name_H-M   'P 1'
#
loop_
_entity.id
_entity.type
_entity.pdbx_description
1 polymer ?
#
loop_
_entity_poly.entity_id
_entity_poly.type
_entity_poly.pdbx_seq_one_letter_code
_entity_poly.pdbx_strand_id
1 'polypeptide(L)'
;IDIGMVVKYFEQGDYVRVVNGKYMGETGTVMQVDEANKSTPTIMVDNLRKEVPIKSSNLKLLTNKDREEILRFNKKKPGKGGVDMAMNQQASDRLFQVGDIVQYDNNRQQGYVIEVDSHQLRIVNEQDKVQFLAANKVDKCIPIDKRRKLLVRDCLGNALQ
;
A
#
# COMPACT_ATOMS: atom_id res chain seq x y z
N ILE A 1 32.09 6.80 18.30
CA ILE A 1 30.94 7.73 18.39
C ILE A 1 30.02 7.16 19.44
N ASP A 2 29.76 7.91 20.50
CA ASP A 2 28.79 7.50 21.51
C ASP A 2 27.38 7.63 20.92
N ILE A 3 26.60 6.56 20.96
CA ILE A 3 25.24 6.51 20.41
C ILE A 3 24.33 7.48 21.19
N GLY A 4 24.62 7.75 22.46
CA GLY A 4 23.89 8.72 23.28
C GLY A 4 24.04 10.17 22.82
N MET A 5 25.02 10.46 21.97
CA MET A 5 25.25 11.80 21.41
C MET A 5 24.57 12.02 20.05
N VAL A 6 23.85 11.03 19.52
CA VAL A 6 23.19 11.09 18.21
C VAL A 6 21.68 11.23 18.39
N VAL A 7 21.09 12.17 17.66
CA VAL A 7 19.64 12.39 17.63
C VAL A 7 19.15 12.21 16.20
N LYS A 8 17.98 11.60 16.03
CA LYS A 8 17.35 11.49 14.72
C LYS A 8 17.02 12.89 14.20
N TYR A 9 17.51 13.21 13.01
CA TYR A 9 17.26 14.46 12.33
C TYR A 9 16.13 14.29 11.31
N PHE A 10 15.32 15.34 11.17
CA PHE A 10 14.20 15.41 10.23
C PHE A 10 14.16 16.83 9.65
N GLU A 11 13.69 16.94 8.42
CA GLU A 11 13.48 18.20 7.72
C GLU A 11 11.98 18.51 7.60
N GLN A 12 11.66 19.78 7.38
CA GLN A 12 10.30 20.19 7.10
C GLN A 12 9.81 19.52 5.80
N GLY A 13 8.62 18.95 5.84
CA GLY A 13 8.04 18.19 4.72
C GLY A 13 8.35 16.70 4.75
N ASP A 14 9.21 16.23 5.65
CA ASP A 14 9.46 14.80 5.82
C ASP A 14 8.19 14.06 6.25
N TYR A 15 7.92 12.93 5.60
CA TYR A 15 6.84 12.04 6.00
C TYR A 15 7.34 11.04 7.02
N VAL A 16 6.68 10.98 8.18
CA VAL A 16 7.15 10.21 9.33
C VAL A 16 6.03 9.35 9.91
N ARG A 17 6.43 8.26 10.57
CA ARG A 17 5.55 7.44 11.38
C ARG A 17 5.98 7.50 12.84
N VAL A 18 5.00 7.63 13.72
CA VAL A 18 5.21 7.57 15.16
C VAL A 18 5.38 6.11 15.58
N VAL A 19 6.55 5.77 16.10
CA VAL A 19 6.88 4.41 16.54
C VAL A 19 6.55 4.16 18.00
N ASN A 20 6.51 5.21 18.84
CA ASN A 20 6.27 5.10 20.28
C ASN A 20 5.48 6.30 20.83
N GLY A 21 4.73 6.09 21.92
CA GLY A 21 4.00 7.14 22.64
C GLY A 21 2.51 7.18 22.33
N LYS A 22 1.85 8.30 22.69
CA LYS A 22 0.39 8.46 22.59
C LYS A 22 -0.16 8.30 21.17
N TYR A 23 0.62 8.68 20.17
CA TYR A 23 0.25 8.64 18.75
C TYR A 23 0.89 7.48 18.01
N MET A 24 1.30 6.41 18.72
CA MET A 24 1.96 5.26 18.10
C MET A 24 1.10 4.66 16.98
N GLY A 25 1.74 4.40 15.83
CA GLY A 25 1.09 3.85 14.64
C GLY A 25 0.55 4.92 13.69
N GLU A 26 0.38 6.16 14.16
CA GLU A 26 -0.05 7.27 13.33
C GLU A 26 1.07 7.72 12.37
N THR A 27 0.65 8.25 11.22
CA THR A 27 1.51 8.91 10.23
C THR A 27 1.29 10.41 10.26
N GLY A 28 2.31 11.14 9.81
CA GLY A 28 2.20 12.58 9.71
C GLY A 28 3.35 13.20 8.93
N THR A 29 3.21 14.50 8.68
CA THR A 29 4.21 15.31 8.00
C THR A 29 4.88 16.25 9.00
N VAL A 30 6.21 16.38 8.93
CA VAL A 30 6.95 17.33 9.75
C VAL A 30 6.64 18.74 9.28
N MET A 31 6.00 19.54 10.13
CA MET A 31 5.60 20.91 9.82
C MET A 31 6.67 21.92 10.17
N GLN A 32 7.38 21.69 11.28
CA GLN A 32 8.40 22.60 11.76
C GLN A 32 9.41 21.85 12.62
N VAL A 33 10.68 22.23 12.49
CA VAL A 33 11.76 21.77 13.35
C VAL A 33 12.41 23.01 13.95
N ASP A 34 12.45 23.08 15.28
CA ASP A 34 13.12 24.17 15.97
C ASP A 34 14.65 23.99 15.87
N GLU A 35 15.36 25.01 15.40
CA GLU A 35 16.82 24.98 15.30
C GLU A 35 17.49 24.91 16.67
N ALA A 36 16.88 25.52 17.69
CA ALA A 36 17.36 25.45 19.06
C ALA A 36 17.12 24.08 19.70
N ASN A 37 16.09 23.36 19.25
CA ASN A 37 15.72 22.05 19.79
C ASN A 37 15.29 21.06 18.69
N LYS A 38 16.29 20.51 18.00
CA LYS A 38 16.12 19.46 16.98
C LYS A 38 15.57 18.12 17.53
N SER A 39 15.45 17.98 18.85
CA SER A 39 14.96 16.75 19.50
C SER A 39 13.44 16.63 19.49
N THR A 40 12.71 17.72 19.29
CA THR A 40 11.23 17.73 19.34
C THR A 40 10.62 18.45 18.15
N PRO A 41 10.60 17.84 16.95
CA PRO A 41 9.89 18.39 15.80
C PRO A 41 8.36 18.41 16.03
N THR A 42 7.70 19.39 15.41
CA THR A 42 6.24 19.49 15.35
C THR A 42 5.74 18.79 14.09
N ILE A 43 4.87 17.80 14.28
CA ILE A 43 4.29 17.03 13.18
C ILE A 43 2.79 17.28 13.07
N MET A 44 2.26 17.31 11.85
CA MET A 44 0.82 17.26 11.59
C MET A 44 0.40 15.80 11.43
N VAL A 45 -0.41 15.30 12.36
CA VAL A 45 -0.94 13.93 12.31
C VAL A 45 -2.08 13.84 11.32
N ASP A 46 -2.00 12.93 10.35
CA ASP A 46 -2.91 12.89 9.19
C ASP A 46 -4.38 12.64 9.60
N ASN A 47 -4.62 11.67 10.49
CA ASN A 47 -5.97 11.28 10.90
C ASN A 47 -6.68 12.34 11.75
N LEU A 48 -5.91 13.11 12.53
CA LEU A 48 -6.42 14.08 13.49
C LEU A 48 -6.34 15.52 12.97
N ARG A 49 -5.61 15.75 11.87
CA ARG A 49 -5.23 17.08 11.34
C ARG A 49 -4.77 18.04 12.45
N LYS A 50 -4.01 17.48 13.40
CA LYS A 50 -3.57 18.20 14.59
C LYS A 50 -2.04 18.26 14.61
N GLU A 51 -1.53 19.45 14.90
CA GLU A 51 -0.11 19.66 15.14
C GLU A 51 0.27 19.21 16.55
N VAL A 52 1.28 18.36 16.63
CA VAL A 52 1.74 17.78 17.88
C VAL A 52 3.28 17.78 17.91
N PRO A 53 3.90 18.32 18.96
CA PRO A 53 5.34 18.16 19.17
C PRO A 53 5.64 16.74 19.64
N ILE A 54 6.53 16.04 18.94
CA ILE A 54 6.92 14.66 19.26
C ILE A 54 8.44 14.55 19.30
N LYS A 55 8.97 13.80 20.27
CA LYS A 55 10.42 13.52 20.35
C LYS A 55 10.87 12.76 19.10
N SER A 56 11.98 13.21 18.49
CA SER A 56 12.55 12.62 17.28
C SER A 56 12.90 11.14 17.45
N SER A 57 13.27 10.69 18.67
CA SER A 57 13.48 9.29 19.01
C SER A 57 12.28 8.40 18.68
N ASN A 58 11.07 8.94 18.83
CA ASN A 58 9.79 8.27 18.66
C ASN A 58 9.26 8.39 17.23
N LEU A 59 10.02 8.99 16.33
CA LEU A 59 9.70 9.10 14.92
C LEU A 59 10.58 8.17 14.09
N LYS A 60 10.05 7.71 12.97
CA LYS A 60 10.79 7.01 11.93
C LYS A 60 10.41 7.64 10.59
N LEU A 61 11.41 7.98 9.79
CA LEU A 61 11.19 8.44 8.42
C LEU A 61 10.48 7.34 7.65
N LEU A 62 9.42 7.71 6.94
CA LEU A 62 8.64 6.78 6.15
C LEU A 62 9.03 6.94 4.69
N THR A 63 9.71 5.93 4.15
CA THR A 63 9.99 5.89 2.71
C THR A 63 8.77 5.40 1.94
N ASN A 64 8.74 5.66 0.62
CA ASN A 64 7.68 5.16 -0.25
C ASN A 64 7.50 3.63 -0.16
N LYS A 65 8.57 2.88 0.08
CA LYS A 65 8.52 1.42 0.28
C LYS A 65 7.85 1.05 1.61
N ASP A 66 8.19 1.72 2.69
CA ASP A 66 7.56 1.50 4.01
C ASP A 66 6.06 1.84 3.98
N ARG A 67 5.67 2.86 3.19
CA ARG A 67 4.27 3.24 3.00
C ARG A 67 3.45 2.11 2.36
N GLU A 68 4.00 1.43 1.36
CA GLU A 68 3.35 0.27 0.75
C GLU A 68 3.26 -0.93 1.70
N GLU A 69 4.28 -1.15 2.53
CA GLU A 69 4.25 -2.22 3.53
C GLU A 69 3.17 -2.00 4.58
N ILE A 70 3.02 -0.77 5.11
CA ILE A 70 1.96 -0.44 6.08
C ILE A 70 0.57 -0.72 5.50
N LEU A 71 0.34 -0.36 4.23
CA LEU A 71 -0.92 -0.64 3.53
C LEU A 71 -1.16 -2.16 3.39
N ARG A 72 -0.11 -2.96 3.21
CA ARG A 72 -0.20 -4.43 3.15
C ARG A 72 -0.45 -5.05 4.53
N PHE A 73 0.11 -4.48 5.60
CA PHE A 73 -0.09 -4.96 6.98
C PHE A 73 -1.49 -4.66 7.52
N ASN A 74 -2.07 -3.50 7.20
CA ASN A 74 -3.45 -3.18 7.57
C ASN A 74 -4.49 -4.08 6.88
N LYS A 75 -4.17 -4.65 5.70
CA LYS A 75 -5.01 -5.66 5.02
C LYS A 75 -4.91 -7.07 5.64
N LYS A 76 -3.97 -7.34 6.55
CA LYS A 76 -3.70 -8.68 7.12
C LYS A 76 -4.31 -8.95 8.49
N LYS A 77 -5.22 -8.12 9.00
CA LYS A 77 -6.13 -8.54 10.09
C LYS A 77 -7.47 -9.00 9.51
N PRO A 78 -7.64 -10.27 9.10
CA PRO A 78 -8.96 -10.87 9.01
C PRO A 78 -9.41 -11.12 10.46
N GLY A 79 -9.97 -10.09 11.09
CA GLY A 79 -10.83 -10.29 12.24
C GLY A 79 -12.03 -11.11 11.78
N LYS A 80 -12.14 -12.35 12.26
CA LYS A 80 -13.38 -13.12 12.23
C LYS A 80 -14.48 -12.27 12.87
N GLY A 81 -15.46 -11.82 12.11
CA GLY A 81 -16.63 -11.11 12.62
C GLY A 81 -17.43 -10.55 11.45
N GLY A 82 -18.72 -10.86 11.39
CA GLY A 82 -19.58 -10.61 10.25
C GLY A 82 -19.83 -9.13 9.95
N VAL A 83 -20.37 -8.92 8.74
CA VAL A 83 -21.26 -7.83 8.31
C VAL A 83 -20.91 -6.42 8.77
N ASP A 84 -20.43 -5.59 7.84
CA ASP A 84 -21.26 -4.50 7.30
C ASP A 84 -20.57 -3.76 6.16
N MET A 85 -21.39 -3.41 5.17
CA MET A 85 -21.10 -2.49 4.08
C MET A 85 -20.70 -1.13 4.63
N ALA A 86 -19.48 -0.67 4.33
CA ALA A 86 -19.14 0.75 4.41
C ALA A 86 -18.19 1.11 3.26
N MET A 87 -18.78 1.81 2.28
CA MET A 87 -18.08 2.58 1.27
C MET A 87 -16.96 3.41 1.90
N ASN A 88 -15.75 3.31 1.35
CA ASN A 88 -14.78 4.39 1.45
C ASN A 88 -14.18 4.64 0.07
N GLN A 89 -14.72 5.67 -0.60
CA GLN A 89 -14.40 6.11 -1.97
C GLN A 89 -13.01 6.78 -2.10
N GLN A 90 -12.08 6.53 -1.18
CA GLN A 90 -10.74 7.14 -1.18
C GLN A 90 -9.60 6.11 -1.28
N ALA A 91 -9.92 4.84 -1.54
CA ALA A 91 -8.94 3.78 -1.77
C ALA A 91 -8.69 3.48 -3.27
N SER A 92 -9.24 4.28 -4.18
CA SER A 92 -9.25 4.03 -5.62
C SER A 92 -7.91 4.28 -6.32
N ASP A 93 -7.00 5.04 -5.73
CA ASP A 93 -5.83 5.52 -6.49
C ASP A 93 -4.75 4.47 -6.76
N ARG A 94 -4.78 3.28 -6.14
CA ARG A 94 -3.80 2.21 -6.40
C ARG A 94 -4.34 0.79 -6.22
N LEU A 95 -5.60 0.52 -6.59
CA LEU A 95 -6.17 -0.83 -6.49
C LEU A 95 -5.52 -1.81 -7.48
N PHE A 96 -5.11 -1.32 -8.65
CA PHE A 96 -4.56 -2.11 -9.74
C PHE A 96 -3.22 -1.55 -10.21
N GLN A 97 -2.32 -2.44 -10.60
CA GLN A 97 -1.04 -2.14 -11.21
C GLN A 97 -0.94 -2.87 -12.55
N VAL A 98 -0.15 -2.31 -13.46
CA VAL A 98 0.25 -3.03 -14.67
C VAL A 98 0.94 -4.32 -14.25
N GLY A 99 0.49 -5.43 -14.82
CA GLY A 99 0.95 -6.76 -14.49
C GLY A 99 0.09 -7.56 -13.52
N ASP A 100 -0.97 -6.96 -12.97
CA ASP A 100 -1.94 -7.69 -12.16
C ASP A 100 -2.80 -8.63 -13.03
N ILE A 101 -3.10 -9.81 -12.49
CA ILE A 101 -4.17 -10.66 -13.01
C ILE A 101 -5.47 -10.23 -12.34
N VAL A 102 -6.48 -10.00 -13.16
CA VAL A 102 -7.79 -9.54 -12.71
C VAL A 102 -8.89 -10.45 -13.23
N GLN A 103 -9.99 -10.49 -12.50
CA GLN A 103 -11.17 -11.27 -12.85
C GLN A 103 -12.34 -10.33 -13.10
N TYR A 104 -13.11 -10.62 -14.13
CA TYR A 104 -14.26 -9.82 -14.53
C TYR A 104 -15.38 -10.73 -15.06
N ASP A 105 -16.54 -10.14 -15.33
CA ASP A 105 -17.75 -10.89 -15.75
C ASP A 105 -18.16 -11.94 -14.70
N ASN A 106 -18.41 -11.49 -13.46
CA ASN A 106 -18.81 -12.34 -12.32
C ASN A 106 -17.86 -13.51 -12.06
N ASN A 107 -16.55 -13.22 -12.08
CA ASN A 107 -15.51 -14.23 -11.89
C ASN A 107 -15.48 -15.33 -12.96
N ARG A 108 -15.96 -15.07 -14.18
CA ARG A 108 -15.90 -16.06 -15.28
C ARG A 108 -14.70 -15.86 -16.19
N GLN A 109 -14.24 -14.62 -16.34
CA GLN A 109 -13.15 -14.29 -17.25
C GLN A 109 -11.97 -13.74 -16.47
N GLN A 110 -10.77 -14.06 -16.95
CA GLN A 110 -9.51 -13.54 -16.43
C GLN A 110 -8.85 -12.68 -17.48
N GLY A 111 -8.15 -11.66 -17.03
CA GLY A 111 -7.38 -10.77 -17.87
C GLY A 111 -6.12 -10.29 -17.18
N TYR A 112 -5.15 -9.91 -17.99
CA TYR A 112 -3.89 -9.32 -17.56
C TYR A 112 -3.94 -7.81 -17.77
N VAL A 113 -3.67 -7.03 -16.73
CA VAL A 113 -3.69 -5.56 -16.80
C VAL A 113 -2.44 -5.06 -17.50
N ILE A 114 -2.63 -4.37 -18.63
CA ILE A 114 -1.53 -3.77 -19.42
C ILE A 114 -1.44 -2.26 -19.24
N GLU A 115 -2.53 -1.59 -18.88
CA GLU A 115 -2.57 -0.14 -18.66
C GLU A 115 -3.61 0.18 -17.58
N VAL A 116 -3.29 1.15 -16.73
CA VAL A 116 -4.14 1.58 -15.61
C VAL A 116 -4.39 3.08 -15.74
N ASP A 117 -5.65 3.42 -16.00
CA ASP A 117 -6.15 4.79 -15.90
C ASP A 117 -6.89 4.99 -14.58
N SER A 118 -7.24 6.25 -14.27
CA SER A 118 -7.95 6.62 -13.04
C SER A 118 -9.32 5.94 -12.89
N HIS A 119 -9.99 5.59 -13.99
CA HIS A 119 -11.36 5.04 -13.99
C HIS A 119 -11.51 3.74 -14.78
N GLN A 120 -10.54 3.42 -15.63
CA GLN A 120 -10.61 2.29 -16.56
C GLN A 120 -9.29 1.52 -16.55
N LEU A 121 -9.39 0.23 -16.76
CA LEU A 121 -8.28 -0.69 -16.91
C LEU A 121 -8.28 -1.20 -18.33
N ARG A 122 -7.11 -1.19 -18.95
CA ARG A 122 -6.89 -1.88 -20.21
C ARG A 122 -6.35 -3.24 -19.89
N ILE A 123 -7.10 -4.26 -20.27
CA ILE A 123 -6.78 -5.65 -19.99
C ILE A 123 -6.65 -6.44 -21.29
N VAL A 124 -5.83 -7.49 -21.26
CA VAL A 124 -5.76 -8.51 -22.31
C VAL A 124 -6.41 -9.78 -21.75
N ASN A 125 -7.40 -10.30 -22.45
CA ASN A 125 -8.05 -11.55 -22.06
C ASN A 125 -7.28 -12.79 -22.54
N GLU A 126 -7.71 -13.98 -22.14
CA GLU A 126 -7.13 -15.26 -22.58
C GLU A 126 -7.25 -15.52 -24.10
N GLN A 127 -8.04 -14.72 -24.81
CA GLN A 127 -8.22 -14.80 -26.26
C GLN A 127 -7.39 -13.74 -27.02
N ASP A 128 -6.40 -13.14 -26.34
CA ASP A 128 -5.52 -12.07 -26.85
C ASP A 128 -6.27 -10.80 -27.31
N LYS A 129 -7.50 -10.60 -26.86
CA LYS A 129 -8.28 -9.39 -27.13
C LYS A 129 -8.09 -8.37 -26.02
N VAL A 130 -7.80 -7.14 -26.44
CA VAL A 130 -7.73 -5.98 -25.57
C VAL A 130 -9.13 -5.47 -25.27
N GLN A 131 -9.45 -5.29 -23.99
CA GLN A 131 -10.71 -4.74 -23.52
C GLN A 131 -10.50 -3.61 -22.51
N PHE A 132 -11.42 -2.65 -22.50
CA PHE A 132 -11.46 -1.56 -21.53
C PHE A 132 -12.53 -1.89 -20.50
N LEU A 133 -12.13 -2.02 -19.24
CA LEU A 133 -13.04 -2.34 -18.14
C LEU A 133 -13.00 -1.24 -17.10
N ALA A 134 -14.17 -0.90 -16.56
CA ALA A 134 -14.24 0.02 -15.44
C ALA A 134 -13.66 -0.66 -14.19
N ALA A 135 -12.81 0.04 -13.45
CA ALA A 135 -12.09 -0.51 -12.29
C ALA A 135 -13.02 -1.03 -11.18
N ASN A 136 -14.28 -0.58 -11.15
CA ASN A 136 -15.30 -1.03 -10.21
C ASN A 136 -15.99 -2.36 -10.58
N LYS A 137 -15.79 -2.86 -11.80
CA LYS A 137 -16.36 -4.14 -12.28
C LYS A 137 -15.35 -5.28 -12.30
N VAL A 138 -14.18 -5.04 -11.72
CA VAL A 138 -13.02 -5.90 -11.83
C VAL A 138 -12.53 -6.21 -10.43
N ASP A 139 -12.33 -7.50 -10.15
CA ASP A 139 -11.80 -7.97 -8.90
C ASP A 139 -10.33 -8.39 -9.09
N LYS A 140 -9.46 -7.96 -8.17
CA LYS A 140 -8.04 -8.34 -8.23
C LYS A 140 -7.89 -9.81 -7.87
N CYS A 141 -7.39 -10.62 -8.79
CA CYS A 141 -7.04 -12.00 -8.52
C CYS A 141 -5.66 -12.01 -7.86
N ILE A 142 -5.61 -12.26 -6.55
CA ILE A 142 -4.33 -12.55 -5.90
C ILE A 142 -3.95 -13.95 -6.37
N PRO A 143 -2.81 -14.17 -7.06
CA PRO A 143 -2.34 -15.51 -7.34
C PRO A 143 -2.05 -16.17 -5.99
N ILE A 144 -3.01 -16.96 -5.52
CA ILE A 144 -2.87 -17.75 -4.31
C ILE A 144 -1.98 -18.92 -4.70
N ASP A 145 -0.66 -18.72 -4.62
CA ASP A 145 0.32 -19.79 -4.70
C ASP A 145 0.32 -20.58 -3.37
N LYS A 146 -0.82 -21.21 -3.08
CA LYS A 146 -0.94 -22.15 -1.96
C LYS A 146 -0.88 -23.56 -2.54
N ARG A 147 0.35 -24.03 -2.76
CA ARG A 147 0.71 -25.46 -2.86
C ARG A 147 0.39 -26.18 -4.17
N ARG A 148 0.20 -25.47 -5.29
CA ARG A 148 0.20 -26.11 -6.60
C ARG A 148 1.10 -25.32 -7.55
N LYS A 149 2.35 -25.78 -7.68
CA LYS A 149 3.01 -25.74 -8.97
C LYS A 149 2.06 -26.44 -9.94
N LEU A 150 1.21 -25.67 -10.62
CA LEU A 150 0.58 -26.17 -11.84
C LEU A 150 1.77 -26.54 -12.72
N LEU A 151 2.01 -27.84 -12.87
CA LEU A 151 2.98 -28.39 -13.82
C LEU A 151 2.44 -28.12 -15.21
N VAL A 152 2.49 -26.86 -15.63
CA VAL A 152 2.23 -26.46 -17.00
C VAL A 152 3.38 -27.00 -17.82
N ARG A 153 3.08 -27.65 -18.94
CA ARG A 153 4.10 -28.16 -19.86
C ARG A 153 4.06 -27.40 -21.17
N ASP A 154 5.21 -27.21 -21.79
CA ASP A 154 5.30 -26.71 -23.15
C ASP A 154 4.85 -27.78 -24.17
N CYS A 155 4.83 -27.40 -25.45
CA CYS A 155 4.52 -28.30 -26.55
C CYS A 155 5.52 -29.46 -26.73
N LEU A 156 6.67 -29.39 -26.06
CA LEU A 156 7.72 -30.41 -26.06
C LEU A 156 7.68 -31.28 -24.78
N GLY A 157 6.71 -31.04 -23.89
CA GLY A 157 6.51 -31.79 -22.66
C GLY A 157 7.38 -31.36 -21.49
N ASN A 158 8.18 -30.29 -21.63
CA ASN A 158 9.00 -29.73 -20.56
C ASN A 158 8.12 -28.96 -19.57
N ALA A 159 8.42 -29.06 -18.28
CA ALA A 159 7.74 -28.26 -17.28
C ALA A 159 8.15 -26.78 -17.41
N LEU A 160 7.16 -25.90 -17.51
CA LEU A 160 7.32 -24.45 -17.42
C LEU A 160 7.36 -24.04 -15.95
N GLN A 161 8.34 -23.21 -15.59
CA GLN A 161 8.50 -22.60 -14.26
C GLN A 161 8.31 -21.10 -14.33
#